data_AF-A0A158JXB4-F1
#
_entry.id   AF-A0A158JXB4-F1
#
_cell.length_a   1.000
_cell.length_b   1.000
_cell.length_c   1.000
_cell.angle_alpha   90.00
_cell.angle_beta   90.00
_cell.angle_gamma   90.00
#
_symmetry.space_group_name_H-M   'P 1'
#
loop_
_entity.id
_entity.type
_entity.pdbx_description
1 polymer ?
#
loop_
_entity_poly.entity_id
_entity_poly.type
_entity_poly.pdbx_seq_one_letter_code
_entity_poly.pdbx_strand_id
1 'polypeptide(L)'
;MSENKSNESNESLTPGTPGTDSPAGSIPASHTPAVPPASSPKSSDIPAAAAQASAKATAAEQVSTDAPASPSTVEPVNTAKAQRDNAAEARASAAMATSQQEAAARATAPSASAANKTLDAKASLAAQVETATQAQASLAAEVENATEAQAAEATSATESTTESATESVAPKPAASLPPEFTTAPDFGTFRPPPIPPDSPDTKAPPAYLRQSDSAWSVFGRVIKARARQIFDRAGQRITQRTLRIGVSARIFHPEPGAKGLRGKTLQYLEESIAHWVMSRDVLVFMIPTVGHQGMLHPSNIRLRDYAKQLDGLLLQGGADVSPQSYTEAATRHEWPGDRVRDMYELELLHEFIEAGKPVLGVCRGCQLINVAFGGTLYQDIATDVPTAGEHVNDQYDQHRHPIRFPDGSTLVNMFPGHREALVNSIHHQAVKTIGRDLNIEAVSAHDGIIEAVRYRRAPFVMGVQWHPEFHRAGGDELLDCTPLLDTFLRVARETRF
;
A
#
# COMPACT_ATOMS: atom_id res chain seq x y z
N MET A 1 4.15 51.47 -47.08
CA MET A 1 4.48 50.49 -46.02
C MET A 1 3.75 49.20 -46.39
N SER A 2 4.18 48.44 -47.39
CA SER A 2 5.53 48.19 -47.91
C SER A 2 6.44 47.47 -46.92
N GLU A 3 7.05 46.30 -47.20
CA GLU A 3 6.88 45.29 -48.28
C GLU A 3 7.77 44.05 -47.94
N ASN A 4 7.83 42.91 -48.65
CA ASN A 4 7.36 42.52 -49.99
C ASN A 4 7.04 40.99 -50.14
N LYS A 5 6.76 40.60 -51.39
CA LYS A 5 6.71 39.28 -52.08
C LYS A 5 7.85 38.27 -51.74
N SER A 6 7.88 37.00 -52.19
CA SER A 6 7.24 36.27 -53.32
C SER A 6 7.38 34.74 -53.10
N ASN A 7 6.75 33.79 -53.84
CA ASN A 7 5.83 33.85 -54.99
C ASN A 7 4.89 32.63 -55.00
N GLU A 8 3.79 32.70 -55.76
CA GLU A 8 2.92 31.57 -56.12
C GLU A 8 3.37 30.89 -57.43
N SER A 9 2.89 29.66 -57.68
CA SER A 9 2.15 29.32 -58.93
C SER A 9 1.60 27.88 -58.95
N ASN A 10 0.27 27.75 -58.99
CA ASN A 10 -0.62 26.81 -59.71
C ASN A 10 -0.26 25.31 -59.94
N GLU A 11 -1.17 24.37 -60.20
CA GLU A 11 -2.60 24.08 -59.93
C GLU A 11 -3.10 23.05 -60.98
N SER A 12 -4.27 22.44 -60.75
CA SER A 12 -5.17 21.77 -61.73
C SER A 12 -4.87 20.34 -62.28
N LEU A 13 -5.56 19.36 -61.66
CA LEU A 13 -6.62 18.50 -62.23
C LEU A 13 -6.37 17.53 -63.44
N THR A 14 -6.29 16.21 -63.13
CA THR A 14 -7.13 15.05 -63.61
C THR A 14 -7.48 14.82 -65.11
N PRO A 15 -7.95 13.61 -65.52
CA PRO A 15 -7.59 12.21 -65.19
C PRO A 15 -7.44 11.29 -66.45
N GLY A 16 -7.10 9.99 -66.32
CA GLY A 16 -7.21 9.06 -67.48
C GLY A 16 -6.77 7.59 -67.31
N THR A 17 -7.44 6.70 -68.07
CA THR A 17 -7.17 5.27 -68.40
C THR A 17 -7.99 4.94 -69.68
N PRO A 18 -7.84 3.81 -70.42
CA PRO A 18 -7.08 2.56 -70.18
C PRO A 18 -6.20 2.08 -71.38
N GLY A 19 -5.74 0.81 -71.35
CA GLY A 19 -5.17 0.06 -72.51
C GLY A 19 -3.80 -0.60 -72.17
N THR A 20 -3.68 -1.91 -71.90
CA THR A 20 -3.73 -3.12 -72.76
C THR A 20 -2.56 -3.29 -73.74
N ASP A 21 -1.68 -4.27 -73.47
CA ASP A 21 -1.44 -5.40 -74.40
C ASP A 21 -0.64 -6.56 -73.77
N SER A 22 -0.58 -7.70 -74.45
CA SER A 22 0.19 -8.92 -74.12
C SER A 22 0.65 -9.61 -75.42
N PRO A 23 1.55 -10.62 -75.38
CA PRO A 23 1.04 -11.97 -75.67
C PRO A 23 1.83 -13.17 -75.09
N ALA A 24 1.09 -14.30 -74.96
CA ALA A 24 1.50 -15.72 -75.06
C ALA A 24 2.59 -16.33 -74.11
N GLY A 25 2.41 -17.58 -73.62
CA GLY A 25 1.23 -18.44 -73.73
C GLY A 25 1.45 -19.93 -73.38
N SER A 26 0.38 -20.72 -73.58
CA SER A 26 0.28 -22.20 -73.56
C SER A 26 0.25 -22.97 -72.22
N ILE A 27 -0.74 -23.86 -72.15
CA ILE A 27 -1.20 -24.87 -71.16
C ILE A 27 -1.42 -26.17 -71.99
N PRO A 28 -1.58 -27.44 -71.50
CA PRO A 28 -1.85 -27.94 -70.13
C PRO A 28 -1.00 -29.15 -69.63
N ALA A 29 -1.18 -29.53 -68.36
CA ALA A 29 -1.38 -30.93 -67.95
C ALA A 29 -2.17 -31.01 -66.62
N SER A 30 -2.90 -32.10 -66.40
CA SER A 30 -3.74 -32.35 -65.22
C SER A 30 -2.97 -32.96 -64.03
N HIS A 31 -3.45 -32.76 -62.79
CA HIS A 31 -4.02 -33.86 -61.99
C HIS A 31 -4.65 -33.38 -60.67
N THR A 32 -5.73 -34.05 -60.26
CA THR A 32 -6.39 -33.95 -58.96
C THR A 32 -6.71 -35.37 -58.47
N PRO A 33 -6.51 -35.69 -57.18
CA PRO A 33 -7.13 -36.86 -56.54
C PRO A 33 -8.31 -36.44 -55.64
N ALA A 34 -9.31 -37.32 -55.51
CA ALA A 34 -10.59 -37.03 -54.86
C ALA A 34 -10.84 -37.89 -53.60
N VAL A 35 -11.91 -37.55 -52.86
CA VAL A 35 -12.38 -38.23 -51.65
C VAL A 35 -13.04 -39.59 -51.97
N PRO A 36 -12.79 -40.67 -51.20
CA PRO A 36 -13.50 -41.95 -51.31
C PRO A 36 -14.79 -42.00 -50.44
N PRO A 37 -15.85 -42.73 -50.86
CA PRO A 37 -17.15 -42.70 -50.18
C PRO A 37 -17.51 -43.94 -49.31
N ALA A 38 -18.43 -43.69 -48.37
CA ALA A 38 -19.45 -44.54 -47.73
C ALA A 38 -19.43 -46.09 -47.82
N SER A 39 -19.70 -46.72 -46.67
CA SER A 39 -20.64 -47.87 -46.57
C SER A 39 -21.20 -48.04 -45.15
N SER A 40 -22.27 -48.81 -44.99
CA SER A 40 -22.93 -49.11 -43.70
C SER A 40 -23.60 -50.49 -43.74
N PRO A 41 -23.74 -51.19 -42.60
CA PRO A 41 -24.69 -52.29 -42.45
C PRO A 41 -25.92 -51.90 -41.59
N LYS A 42 -27.06 -52.54 -41.89
CA LYS A 42 -28.23 -52.70 -40.99
C LYS A 42 -28.04 -54.05 -40.25
N SER A 43 -28.86 -54.54 -39.31
CA SER A 43 -30.24 -54.27 -38.87
C SER A 43 -30.47 -54.85 -37.45
N SER A 44 -31.74 -54.92 -36.99
CA SER A 44 -32.27 -55.67 -35.81
C SER A 44 -31.80 -55.18 -34.42
N ASP A 45 -32.64 -55.02 -33.39
CA ASP A 45 -34.12 -55.17 -33.29
C ASP A 45 -34.73 -54.18 -32.26
N ILE A 46 -36.07 -54.09 -32.25
CA ILE A 46 -36.87 -53.35 -31.24
C ILE A 46 -37.79 -54.36 -30.51
N PRO A 47 -38.26 -54.06 -29.28
CA PRO A 47 -39.53 -53.33 -29.17
C PRO A 47 -39.56 -52.27 -28.05
N ALA A 48 -40.42 -51.26 -28.24
CA ALA A 48 -40.78 -50.24 -27.25
C ALA A 48 -42.31 -50.25 -27.02
N ALA A 49 -42.79 -49.65 -25.94
CA ALA A 49 -44.22 -49.61 -25.59
C ALA A 49 -44.71 -48.19 -25.25
N ALA A 50 -45.78 -47.76 -25.96
CA ALA A 50 -46.74 -46.66 -25.70
C ALA A 50 -46.20 -45.23 -25.38
N ALA A 51 -46.49 -44.15 -26.13
CA ALA A 51 -47.77 -43.56 -26.61
C ALA A 51 -48.63 -42.94 -25.48
N GLN A 52 -49.23 -41.73 -25.57
CA GLN A 52 -49.56 -40.79 -26.69
C GLN A 52 -49.08 -39.35 -26.35
N ALA A 53 -48.94 -38.32 -27.21
CA ALA A 53 -49.42 -37.92 -28.56
C ALA A 53 -50.63 -36.93 -28.59
N SER A 54 -50.79 -36.15 -29.68
CA SER A 54 -51.72 -34.98 -29.92
C SER A 54 -51.23 -33.61 -29.39
N ALA A 55 -51.25 -32.46 -30.10
CA ALA A 55 -51.51 -32.13 -31.53
C ALA A 55 -50.82 -30.78 -31.95
N LYS A 56 -50.91 -30.39 -33.23
CA LYS A 56 -50.34 -29.14 -33.82
C LYS A 56 -51.41 -28.20 -34.39
N ALA A 57 -51.21 -26.88 -34.28
CA ALA A 57 -51.64 -25.80 -35.21
C ALA A 57 -50.98 -24.47 -34.75
N THR A 58 -49.96 -23.90 -35.43
CA THR A 58 -50.01 -22.97 -36.61
C THR A 58 -50.64 -21.60 -36.35
N ALA A 59 -49.99 -20.52 -36.79
CA ALA A 59 -50.37 -19.12 -36.54
C ALA A 59 -50.53 -18.30 -37.84
N ALA A 60 -51.42 -17.30 -37.84
CA ALA A 60 -51.46 -16.18 -38.80
C ALA A 60 -52.35 -15.01 -38.31
N GLU A 61 -51.80 -13.79 -38.46
CA GLU A 61 -52.44 -12.49 -38.82
C GLU A 61 -53.63 -11.82 -38.06
N GLN A 62 -53.32 -10.57 -37.61
CA GLN A 62 -54.10 -9.30 -37.69
C GLN A 62 -55.51 -9.19 -37.06
N VAL A 63 -55.88 -8.12 -36.32
CA VAL A 63 -56.12 -6.71 -36.77
C VAL A 63 -56.17 -5.74 -35.57
N SER A 64 -56.00 -4.42 -35.80
CA SER A 64 -56.01 -3.31 -34.81
C SER A 64 -57.42 -2.82 -34.37
N THR A 65 -57.54 -2.14 -33.21
CA THR A 65 -58.59 -1.12 -32.95
C THR A 65 -58.34 -0.27 -31.67
N ASP A 66 -59.01 0.89 -31.59
CA ASP A 66 -58.73 1.99 -30.66
C ASP A 66 -60.02 2.54 -29.98
N ALA A 67 -60.03 3.08 -28.75
CA ALA A 67 -59.00 3.04 -27.70
C ALA A 67 -59.53 3.24 -26.24
N PRO A 68 -60.09 4.41 -25.81
CA PRO A 68 -59.65 4.93 -24.51
C PRO A 68 -60.68 5.06 -23.37
N ALA A 69 -60.33 4.50 -22.22
CA ALA A 69 -60.77 4.84 -20.84
C ALA A 69 -59.80 4.16 -19.85
N SER A 70 -59.47 4.66 -18.65
CA SER A 70 -59.69 5.97 -17.99
C SER A 70 -58.60 6.16 -16.90
N PRO A 71 -58.32 7.39 -16.41
CA PRO A 71 -57.11 7.65 -15.62
C PRO A 71 -57.16 7.19 -14.16
N SER A 72 -56.10 6.54 -13.70
CA SER A 72 -55.81 6.31 -12.28
C SER A 72 -54.86 7.39 -11.74
N THR A 73 -55.24 8.06 -10.65
CA THR A 73 -54.40 9.08 -10.01
C THR A 73 -53.22 8.43 -9.30
N VAL A 74 -52.02 8.58 -9.85
CA VAL A 74 -50.76 8.30 -9.15
C VAL A 74 -50.28 9.61 -8.53
N GLU A 75 -50.20 9.67 -7.20
CA GLU A 75 -49.56 10.81 -6.54
C GLU A 75 -48.05 10.84 -6.85
N PRO A 76 -47.43 12.02 -7.04
CA PRO A 76 -45.99 12.12 -7.28
C PRO A 76 -45.24 11.68 -6.02
N VAL A 77 -44.61 10.51 -6.10
CA VAL A 77 -43.78 9.96 -5.01
C VAL A 77 -42.70 10.99 -4.64
N ASN A 78 -42.72 11.46 -3.39
CA ASN A 78 -41.70 12.35 -2.88
C ASN A 78 -40.37 11.60 -2.78
N THR A 79 -39.54 11.73 -3.82
CA THR A 79 -38.26 11.03 -3.98
C THR A 79 -37.33 11.27 -2.80
N ALA A 80 -37.27 12.50 -2.29
CA ALA A 80 -36.48 12.87 -1.11
C ALA A 80 -36.99 12.24 0.20
N LYS A 81 -38.24 11.77 0.26
CA LYS A 81 -38.71 10.91 1.35
C LYS A 81 -38.29 9.46 1.12
N ALA A 82 -38.58 8.90 -0.06
CA ALA A 82 -38.22 7.52 -0.40
C ALA A 82 -36.71 7.25 -0.24
N GLN A 83 -35.85 8.20 -0.62
CA GLN A 83 -34.40 8.15 -0.39
C GLN A 83 -34.02 8.04 1.10
N ARG A 84 -34.72 8.77 1.99
CA ARG A 84 -34.46 8.71 3.44
C ARG A 84 -34.94 7.40 4.06
N ASP A 85 -36.11 6.92 3.63
CA ASP A 85 -36.70 5.69 4.13
C ASP A 85 -35.84 4.48 3.70
N ASN A 86 -35.43 4.42 2.43
CA ASN A 86 -34.49 3.40 1.92
C ASN A 86 -33.11 3.49 2.61
N ALA A 87 -32.58 4.71 2.84
CA ALA A 87 -31.32 4.89 3.56
C ALA A 87 -31.42 4.53 5.06
N ALA A 88 -32.62 4.51 5.64
CA ALA A 88 -32.85 3.96 6.98
C ALA A 88 -32.86 2.42 6.95
N GLU A 89 -33.52 1.79 5.97
CA GLU A 89 -33.49 0.33 5.79
C GLU A 89 -32.07 -0.21 5.52
N ALA A 90 -31.27 0.49 4.71
CA ALA A 90 -29.87 0.11 4.46
C ALA A 90 -29.04 0.12 5.77
N ARG A 91 -29.18 1.16 6.60
CA ARG A 91 -28.51 1.25 7.91
C ARG A 91 -28.99 0.19 8.89
N ALA A 92 -30.30 -0.09 8.92
CA ALA A 92 -30.88 -1.14 9.76
C ALA A 92 -30.37 -2.54 9.33
N SER A 93 -30.29 -2.79 8.03
CA SER A 93 -29.77 -4.04 7.46
C SER A 93 -28.29 -4.25 7.80
N ALA A 94 -27.47 -3.21 7.67
CA ALA A 94 -26.06 -3.24 8.09
C ALA A 94 -25.91 -3.52 9.60
N ALA A 95 -26.69 -2.84 10.45
CA ALA A 95 -26.65 -3.05 11.90
C ALA A 95 -27.08 -4.49 12.30
N MET A 96 -28.09 -5.06 11.63
CA MET A 96 -28.47 -6.46 11.82
C MET A 96 -27.38 -7.43 11.36
N ALA A 97 -26.73 -7.18 10.22
CA ALA A 97 -25.63 -8.01 9.74
C ALA A 97 -24.44 -8.03 10.73
N THR A 98 -24.04 -6.87 11.25
CA THR A 98 -23.01 -6.77 12.32
C THR A 98 -23.44 -7.54 13.57
N SER A 99 -24.68 -7.37 14.02
CA SER A 99 -25.21 -8.05 15.21
C SER A 99 -25.21 -9.59 15.07
N GLN A 100 -25.54 -10.10 13.88
CA GLN A 100 -25.50 -11.53 13.57
C GLN A 100 -24.06 -12.07 13.52
N GLN A 101 -23.10 -11.29 12.98
CA GLN A 101 -21.68 -11.66 12.98
C GLN A 101 -21.09 -11.67 14.40
N GLU A 102 -21.43 -10.71 15.25
CA GLU A 102 -21.02 -10.72 16.67
C GLU A 102 -21.59 -11.92 17.44
N ALA A 103 -22.86 -12.29 17.18
CA ALA A 103 -23.48 -13.46 17.77
C ALA A 103 -22.77 -14.77 17.31
N ALA A 104 -22.44 -14.89 16.02
CA ALA A 104 -21.68 -16.03 15.49
C ALA A 104 -20.25 -16.10 16.05
N ALA A 105 -19.58 -14.96 16.24
CA ALA A 105 -18.27 -14.88 16.87
C ALA A 105 -18.29 -15.29 18.35
N ARG A 106 -19.33 -14.91 19.11
CA ARG A 106 -19.53 -15.39 20.49
C ARG A 106 -19.84 -16.89 20.54
N ALA A 107 -20.59 -17.42 19.59
CA ALA A 107 -20.94 -18.84 19.52
C ALA A 107 -19.75 -19.76 19.16
N THR A 108 -18.65 -19.20 18.64
CA THR A 108 -17.44 -19.95 18.21
C THR A 108 -16.24 -19.78 19.15
N ALA A 109 -16.39 -19.06 20.27
CA ALA A 109 -15.33 -18.91 21.27
C ALA A 109 -15.08 -20.22 22.06
N PRO A 110 -13.84 -20.72 22.17
CA PRO A 110 -13.55 -21.96 22.89
C PRO A 110 -13.66 -21.80 24.41
N SER A 111 -14.08 -22.88 25.10
CA SER A 111 -14.29 -22.86 26.55
C SER A 111 -12.98 -22.82 27.37
N ALA A 112 -13.11 -22.50 28.66
CA ALA A 112 -12.02 -22.08 29.56
C ALA A 112 -10.81 -23.03 29.72
N SER A 113 -10.87 -24.27 29.21
CA SER A 113 -9.74 -25.21 29.20
C SER A 113 -8.51 -24.70 28.43
N ALA A 114 -8.71 -23.87 27.40
CA ALA A 114 -7.61 -23.31 26.62
C ALA A 114 -6.77 -22.28 27.40
N ALA A 115 -7.41 -21.49 28.28
CA ALA A 115 -6.76 -20.37 28.98
C ALA A 115 -5.67 -20.83 29.94
N ASN A 116 -5.90 -21.90 30.72
CA ASN A 116 -4.91 -22.43 31.66
C ASN A 116 -3.63 -22.89 30.93
N LYS A 117 -3.77 -23.61 29.81
CA LYS A 117 -2.61 -23.99 28.97
C LYS A 117 -1.83 -22.78 28.43
N THR A 118 -2.48 -21.63 28.25
CA THR A 118 -1.79 -20.39 27.83
C THR A 118 -1.08 -19.69 28.98
N LEU A 119 -1.52 -19.89 30.24
CA LEU A 119 -0.86 -19.38 31.43
C LEU A 119 0.38 -20.21 31.78
N ASP A 120 0.28 -21.54 31.76
CA ASP A 120 1.41 -22.45 32.04
C ASP A 120 2.55 -22.24 31.01
N ALA A 121 2.20 -22.09 29.73
CA ALA A 121 3.18 -21.79 28.68
C ALA A 121 3.88 -20.43 28.88
N LYS A 122 3.14 -19.40 29.34
CA LYS A 122 3.73 -18.09 29.66
C LYS A 122 4.63 -18.12 30.89
N ALA A 123 4.27 -18.90 31.92
CA ALA A 123 5.11 -19.10 33.09
C ALA A 123 6.42 -19.82 32.74
N SER A 124 6.34 -20.87 31.90
CA SER A 124 7.53 -21.57 31.40
C SER A 124 8.44 -20.66 30.56
N LEU A 125 7.86 -19.84 29.68
CA LEU A 125 8.61 -18.88 28.87
C LEU A 125 9.27 -17.79 29.74
N ALA A 126 8.58 -17.29 30.76
CA ALA A 126 9.15 -16.30 31.68
C ALA A 126 10.37 -16.85 32.44
N ALA A 127 10.29 -18.08 32.95
CA ALA A 127 11.42 -18.74 33.61
C ALA A 127 12.61 -18.95 32.65
N GLN A 128 12.36 -19.33 31.39
CA GLN A 128 13.41 -19.46 30.36
C GLN A 128 14.08 -18.12 30.04
N VAL A 129 13.31 -17.02 29.94
CA VAL A 129 13.84 -15.67 29.73
C VAL A 129 14.66 -15.20 30.94
N GLU A 130 14.23 -15.49 32.16
CA GLU A 130 14.96 -15.15 33.38
C GLU A 130 16.29 -15.91 33.47
N THR A 131 16.30 -17.23 33.19
CA THR A 131 17.53 -18.03 33.10
C THR A 131 18.47 -17.52 32.02
N ALA A 132 17.96 -17.18 30.83
CA ALA A 132 18.78 -16.61 29.75
C ALA A 132 19.37 -15.24 30.14
N THR A 133 18.61 -14.40 30.86
CA THR A 133 19.06 -13.09 31.35
C THR A 133 20.18 -13.26 32.39
N GLN A 134 20.06 -14.24 33.30
CA GLN A 134 21.12 -14.56 34.27
C GLN A 134 22.40 -15.07 33.59
N ALA A 135 22.28 -15.95 32.59
CA ALA A 135 23.41 -16.45 31.81
C ALA A 135 24.10 -15.33 30.98
N GLN A 136 23.33 -14.37 30.47
CA GLN A 136 23.87 -13.21 29.77
C GLN A 136 24.57 -12.23 30.73
N ALA A 137 24.10 -12.12 31.98
CA ALA A 137 24.74 -11.32 33.03
C ALA A 137 26.05 -11.94 33.53
N SER A 138 26.13 -13.27 33.68
CA SER A 138 27.39 -13.94 34.03
C SER A 138 28.44 -13.80 32.92
N LEU A 139 28.04 -13.97 31.66
CA LEU A 139 28.94 -13.80 30.52
C LEU A 139 29.47 -12.37 30.40
N ALA A 140 28.67 -11.36 30.75
CA ALA A 140 29.11 -9.97 30.81
C ALA A 140 30.18 -9.75 31.90
N ALA A 141 29.99 -10.33 33.09
CA ALA A 141 30.97 -10.26 34.18
C ALA A 141 32.27 -11.02 33.86
N GLU A 142 32.22 -12.15 33.15
CA GLU A 142 33.40 -12.86 32.67
C GLU A 142 34.22 -12.03 31.68
N VAL A 143 33.55 -11.32 30.75
CA VAL A 143 34.21 -10.37 29.82
C VAL A 143 34.81 -9.17 30.56
N GLU A 144 34.11 -8.59 31.54
CA GLU A 144 34.60 -7.44 32.31
C GLU A 144 35.88 -7.80 33.09
N ASN A 145 35.90 -8.94 33.79
CA ASN A 145 37.10 -9.47 34.45
C ASN A 145 38.27 -9.74 33.47
N ALA A 146 37.97 -10.22 32.26
CA ALA A 146 39.00 -10.47 31.25
C ALA A 146 39.66 -9.18 30.75
N THR A 147 38.91 -8.07 30.64
CA THR A 147 39.48 -6.75 30.33
C THR A 147 40.35 -6.18 31.46
N GLU A 148 39.98 -6.37 32.73
CA GLU A 148 40.82 -5.91 33.85
C GLU A 148 42.15 -6.67 33.93
N ALA A 149 42.16 -7.97 33.64
CA ALA A 149 43.39 -8.76 33.55
C ALA A 149 44.35 -8.23 32.47
N GLN A 150 43.84 -7.90 31.28
CA GLN A 150 44.68 -7.36 30.19
C GLN A 150 45.18 -5.92 30.46
N ALA A 151 44.44 -5.13 31.24
CA ALA A 151 44.89 -3.80 31.66
C ALA A 151 46.08 -3.86 32.64
N ALA A 152 46.19 -4.92 33.45
CA ALA A 152 47.26 -5.11 34.42
C ALA A 152 48.61 -5.49 33.78
N GLU A 153 48.62 -6.28 32.69
CA GLU A 153 49.87 -6.60 31.98
C GLU A 153 50.46 -5.38 31.24
N ALA A 154 49.61 -4.48 30.75
CA ALA A 154 50.01 -3.32 29.96
C ALA A 154 50.77 -2.22 30.73
N THR A 155 50.89 -2.31 32.07
CA THR A 155 51.49 -1.27 32.92
C THR A 155 52.94 -1.53 33.37
N SER A 156 53.58 -2.61 32.93
CA SER A 156 54.93 -3.01 33.40
C SER A 156 56.09 -2.82 32.41
N ALA A 157 55.88 -2.15 31.26
CA ALA A 157 56.77 -2.26 30.11
C ALA A 157 57.13 -0.94 29.37
N THR A 158 57.43 0.17 30.07
CA THR A 158 57.88 1.43 29.41
C THR A 158 58.95 2.23 30.18
N GLU A 159 60.20 1.75 30.21
CA GLU A 159 61.39 2.59 30.47
C GLU A 159 62.58 2.18 29.59
N SER A 160 62.73 2.78 28.40
CA SER A 160 64.05 2.91 27.72
C SER A 160 64.06 3.88 26.52
N THR A 161 65.19 4.56 26.36
CA THR A 161 65.81 5.08 25.10
C THR A 161 65.00 5.99 24.14
N THR A 162 65.14 7.30 24.39
CA THR A 162 65.71 8.35 23.51
C THR A 162 65.86 8.20 21.97
N GLU A 163 65.68 9.36 21.32
CA GLU A 163 66.39 9.91 20.12
C GLU A 163 65.89 9.70 18.67
N SER A 164 65.33 10.80 18.13
CA SER A 164 65.74 11.52 16.90
C SER A 164 65.83 10.82 15.53
N ALA A 165 64.99 11.28 14.58
CA ALA A 165 65.44 11.79 13.28
C ALA A 165 64.33 12.58 12.53
N THR A 166 64.74 13.44 11.59
CA THR A 166 63.90 14.28 10.71
C THR A 166 63.51 13.59 9.40
N GLU A 167 62.38 13.96 8.80
CA GLU A 167 62.35 14.58 7.45
C GLU A 167 60.98 15.19 7.09
N SER A 168 60.88 15.89 5.95
CA SER A 168 59.73 16.74 5.60
C SER A 168 59.33 16.71 4.11
N VAL A 169 58.02 16.75 3.84
CA VAL A 169 57.43 17.10 2.54
C VAL A 169 56.12 17.86 2.79
N ALA A 170 55.80 18.87 1.97
CA ALA A 170 54.61 19.72 2.11
C ALA A 170 53.81 19.84 0.80
N PRO A 171 52.49 20.08 0.85
CA PRO A 171 51.70 20.61 -0.27
C PRO A 171 51.39 22.12 -0.13
N LYS A 172 50.94 22.73 -1.23
CA LYS A 172 50.68 24.18 -1.40
C LYS A 172 49.19 24.56 -1.12
N PRO A 173 48.77 25.84 -1.17
CA PRO A 173 47.91 26.41 -0.13
C PRO A 173 46.42 26.52 -0.48
N ALA A 174 45.60 26.65 0.56
CA ALA A 174 44.22 27.15 0.50
C ALA A 174 44.13 28.60 1.04
N ALA A 175 43.03 29.30 0.76
CA ALA A 175 42.88 30.74 1.01
C ALA A 175 42.78 31.12 2.51
N SER A 176 43.24 32.33 2.84
CA SER A 176 43.27 32.89 4.19
C SER A 176 41.90 33.33 4.70
N LEU A 177 41.50 32.83 5.88
CA LEU A 177 40.41 33.39 6.69
C LEU A 177 40.91 34.59 7.53
N PRO A 178 40.02 35.50 7.97
CA PRO A 178 40.38 36.64 8.82
C PRO A 178 40.88 36.21 10.22
N PRO A 179 41.73 37.03 10.87
CA PRO A 179 42.59 36.61 11.97
C PRO A 179 41.90 36.26 13.31
N GLU A 180 40.61 36.52 13.46
CA GLU A 180 39.89 36.28 14.73
C GLU A 180 39.57 34.79 14.97
N PHE A 181 39.68 33.93 13.96
CA PHE A 181 39.33 32.49 14.04
C PHE A 181 40.53 31.53 14.07
N THR A 182 41.76 32.02 14.10
CA THR A 182 42.98 31.19 14.09
C THR A 182 43.67 31.03 15.45
N THR A 183 43.19 31.70 16.49
CA THR A 183 43.74 31.60 17.85
C THR A 183 43.03 30.50 18.62
N ALA A 184 43.77 29.49 19.09
CA ALA A 184 43.21 28.46 19.97
C ALA A 184 42.73 29.07 21.30
N PRO A 185 41.57 28.67 21.86
CA PRO A 185 41.11 29.18 23.14
C PRO A 185 42.08 28.81 24.27
N ASP A 186 42.40 29.78 25.14
CA ASP A 186 43.15 29.52 26.37
C ASP A 186 42.25 28.82 27.39
N PHE A 187 42.40 27.49 27.49
CA PHE A 187 41.73 26.67 28.51
C PHE A 187 42.45 26.70 29.88
N GLY A 188 43.58 27.41 30.01
CA GLY A 188 44.35 27.52 31.24
C GLY A 188 43.84 28.58 32.22
N THR A 189 43.25 29.69 31.74
CA THR A 189 42.77 30.77 32.63
C THR A 189 41.29 30.64 33.00
N PHE A 190 41.01 29.89 34.08
CA PHE A 190 39.68 29.86 34.69
C PHE A 190 39.33 31.24 35.29
N ARG A 191 38.50 32.02 34.59
CA ARG A 191 38.01 33.34 35.03
C ARG A 191 36.60 33.21 35.63
N PRO A 192 36.45 33.04 36.96
CA PRO A 192 35.13 33.10 37.58
C PRO A 192 34.55 34.53 37.46
N PRO A 193 33.22 34.69 37.36
CA PRO A 193 32.60 36.01 37.41
C PRO A 193 32.81 36.66 38.80
N PRO A 194 32.91 38.00 38.88
CA PRO A 194 33.10 38.68 40.16
C PRO A 194 31.89 38.50 41.08
N ILE A 195 32.16 38.13 42.34
CA ILE A 195 31.14 37.90 43.37
C ILE A 195 30.70 39.25 43.95
N PRO A 196 29.38 39.53 44.10
CA PRO A 196 28.89 40.74 44.76
C PRO A 196 29.32 40.81 46.24
N PRO A 197 29.65 42.00 46.78
CA PRO A 197 30.35 42.15 48.06
C PRO A 197 29.58 41.68 49.29
N ASP A 198 28.24 41.58 49.23
CA ASP A 198 27.37 41.19 50.35
C ASP A 198 26.90 39.72 50.25
N SER A 199 27.85 38.78 50.13
CA SER A 199 27.57 37.33 50.08
C SER A 199 28.01 36.66 51.39
N PRO A 200 27.10 36.11 52.23
CA PRO A 200 27.45 35.57 53.54
C PRO A 200 28.18 34.22 53.47
N ASP A 201 29.19 34.07 54.31
CA ASP A 201 30.07 32.89 54.43
C ASP A 201 29.26 31.59 54.61
N THR A 202 29.09 30.82 53.53
CA THR A 202 28.29 29.59 53.54
C THR A 202 28.95 28.49 52.73
N LYS A 203 29.39 27.43 53.42
CA LYS A 203 29.79 26.13 52.84
C LYS A 203 28.56 25.36 52.36
N ALA A 204 27.77 25.94 51.46
CA ALA A 204 26.62 25.28 50.85
C ALA A 204 27.11 24.17 49.90
N PRO A 205 26.63 22.92 50.02
CA PRO A 205 26.93 21.89 49.02
C PRO A 205 26.29 22.27 47.67
N PRO A 206 26.92 21.93 46.54
CA PRO A 206 26.39 22.27 45.22
C PRO A 206 25.02 21.62 44.99
N ALA A 207 24.11 22.34 44.32
CA ALA A 207 22.66 22.10 44.30
C ALA A 207 22.17 20.74 43.75
N TYR A 208 23.06 19.86 43.27
CA TYR A 208 22.75 18.48 42.89
C TYR A 208 22.92 17.47 44.05
N LEU A 209 23.51 17.89 45.16
CA LEU A 209 23.64 17.10 46.40
C LEU A 209 22.50 17.45 47.37
N ARG A 210 21.69 16.46 47.73
CA ARG A 210 20.73 16.56 48.83
C ARG A 210 21.44 16.26 50.14
N GLN A 211 20.96 16.84 51.25
CA GLN A 211 21.56 16.64 52.59
C GLN A 211 21.57 15.17 53.07
N SER A 212 20.81 14.28 52.40
CA SER A 212 20.76 12.83 52.67
C SER A 212 21.60 11.98 51.70
N ASP A 213 22.36 12.58 50.78
CA ASP A 213 23.10 11.83 49.75
C ASP A 213 24.43 11.29 50.27
N SER A 214 24.59 9.96 50.24
CA SER A 214 25.88 9.31 50.43
C SER A 214 26.67 9.30 49.12
N ALA A 215 28.00 9.17 49.18
CA ALA A 215 28.82 9.03 47.97
C ALA A 215 28.34 7.87 47.08
N TRP A 216 27.89 6.77 47.70
CA TRP A 216 27.27 5.63 47.00
C TRP A 216 25.94 5.98 46.33
N SER A 217 25.07 6.79 46.93
CA SER A 217 23.81 7.20 46.29
C SER A 217 24.06 8.09 45.06
N VAL A 218 25.07 8.98 45.14
CA VAL A 218 25.48 9.82 44.00
C VAL A 218 26.08 8.96 42.88
N PHE A 219 27.01 8.06 43.21
CA PHE A 219 27.61 7.14 42.26
C PHE A 219 26.55 6.26 41.56
N GLY A 220 25.64 5.66 42.33
CA GLY A 220 24.53 4.87 41.80
C GLY A 220 23.60 5.67 40.88
N ARG A 221 23.35 6.96 41.15
CA ARG A 221 22.62 7.85 40.23
C ARG A 221 23.41 8.12 38.95
N VAL A 222 24.72 8.33 39.02
CA VAL A 222 25.58 8.56 37.84
C VAL A 222 25.67 7.30 36.97
N ILE A 223 25.86 6.13 37.56
CA ILE A 223 25.84 4.84 36.85
C ILE A 223 24.47 4.60 36.21
N LYS A 224 23.37 4.80 36.95
CA LYS A 224 22.00 4.68 36.41
C LYS A 224 21.71 5.67 35.28
N ALA A 225 22.24 6.89 35.36
CA ALA A 225 22.12 7.89 34.30
C ALA A 225 22.94 7.53 33.07
N ARG A 226 24.18 7.04 33.23
CA ARG A 226 25.02 6.55 32.11
C ARG A 226 24.42 5.30 31.46
N ALA A 227 23.99 4.32 32.24
CA ALA A 227 23.31 3.13 31.74
C ALA A 227 22.06 3.52 30.95
N ARG A 228 21.22 4.43 31.48
CA ARG A 228 20.08 4.98 30.76
C ARG A 228 20.50 5.69 29.46
N GLN A 229 21.52 6.55 29.49
CA GLN A 229 22.02 7.24 28.29
C GLN A 229 22.59 6.27 27.22
N ILE A 230 23.14 5.12 27.64
CA ILE A 230 23.62 4.05 26.75
C ILE A 230 22.43 3.28 26.16
N PHE A 231 21.43 2.92 26.97
CA PHE A 231 20.18 2.30 26.50
C PHE A 231 19.40 3.24 25.56
N ASP A 232 19.29 4.52 25.89
CA ASP A 232 18.67 5.55 25.06
C ASP A 232 19.44 5.70 23.73
N ARG A 233 20.79 5.63 23.73
CA ARG A 233 21.60 5.59 22.50
C ARG A 233 21.45 4.31 21.68
N ALA A 234 21.32 3.15 22.33
CA ALA A 234 21.12 1.87 21.66
C ALA A 234 19.72 1.80 21.03
N GLY A 235 18.69 2.20 21.78
CA GLY A 235 17.33 2.38 21.31
C GLY A 235 17.25 3.40 20.17
N GLN A 236 17.93 4.55 20.27
CA GLN A 236 18.03 5.51 19.17
C GLN A 236 18.69 4.89 17.94
N ARG A 237 19.82 4.18 18.05
CA ARG A 237 20.44 3.49 16.89
C ARG A 237 19.51 2.47 16.23
N ILE A 238 18.64 1.82 17.01
CA ILE A 238 17.60 0.92 16.51
C ILE A 238 16.50 1.69 15.76
N THR A 239 16.00 2.81 16.31
CA THR A 239 14.96 3.63 15.66
C THR A 239 15.48 4.50 14.50
N GLN A 240 16.79 4.76 14.44
CA GLN A 240 17.44 5.61 13.42
C GLN A 240 17.84 4.86 12.14
N ARG A 241 17.76 3.52 12.06
CA ARG A 241 17.89 2.85 10.76
C ARG A 241 16.70 3.22 9.89
N THR A 242 16.94 3.95 8.80
CA THR A 242 15.98 4.31 7.75
C THR A 242 15.08 3.12 7.40
N LEU A 243 13.76 3.36 7.28
CA LEU A 243 12.82 2.33 6.84
C LEU A 243 12.96 2.07 5.35
N ARG A 244 12.68 0.84 4.92
CA ARG A 244 12.69 0.38 3.55
C ARG A 244 11.26 0.02 3.16
N ILE A 245 10.56 0.92 2.49
CA ILE A 245 9.17 0.71 2.09
C ILE A 245 9.13 0.17 0.66
N GLY A 246 8.50 -0.98 0.48
CA GLY A 246 8.20 -1.52 -0.84
C GLY A 246 6.99 -0.84 -1.44
N VAL A 247 7.04 -0.45 -2.71
CA VAL A 247 5.86 -0.06 -3.50
C VAL A 247 5.73 -1.02 -4.67
N SER A 248 4.58 -1.66 -4.84
CA SER A 248 4.34 -2.58 -5.96
C SER A 248 4.40 -1.84 -7.30
N ALA A 249 5.03 -2.41 -8.33
CA ALA A 249 5.09 -1.78 -9.65
C ALA A 249 3.73 -1.79 -10.37
N ARG A 250 3.41 -0.68 -11.04
CA ARG A 250 2.37 -0.64 -12.08
C ARG A 250 2.92 -1.24 -13.37
N ILE A 251 2.08 -1.95 -14.12
CA ILE A 251 2.43 -2.47 -15.44
C ILE A 251 1.87 -1.52 -16.51
N PHE A 252 2.65 -1.27 -17.55
CA PHE A 252 2.18 -0.74 -18.83
C PHE A 252 2.27 -1.88 -19.84
N HIS A 253 1.15 -2.23 -20.48
CA HIS A 253 1.10 -3.29 -21.49
C HIS A 253 1.37 -2.73 -22.89
N PRO A 254 2.08 -3.47 -23.76
CA PRO A 254 2.49 -2.95 -25.07
C PRO A 254 1.29 -2.69 -25.99
N GLU A 255 1.27 -1.52 -26.61
CA GLU A 255 0.25 -1.15 -27.59
C GLU A 255 0.48 -1.87 -28.93
N PRO A 256 -0.56 -2.49 -29.53
CA PRO A 256 -0.43 -3.16 -30.82
C PRO A 256 0.14 -2.25 -31.93
N GLY A 257 1.26 -2.66 -32.51
CA GLY A 257 1.95 -1.94 -33.59
C GLY A 257 2.80 -0.74 -33.15
N ALA A 258 2.81 -0.37 -31.87
CA ALA A 258 3.64 0.72 -31.36
C ALA A 258 5.14 0.39 -31.39
N LYS A 259 5.98 1.42 -31.50
CA LYS A 259 7.45 1.32 -31.48
C LYS A 259 8.04 1.99 -30.23
N GLY A 260 9.28 1.67 -29.91
CA GLY A 260 9.99 2.24 -28.77
C GLY A 260 9.45 1.72 -27.43
N LEU A 261 9.20 2.63 -26.47
CA LEU A 261 8.70 2.26 -25.13
C LEU A 261 7.26 1.75 -25.15
N ARG A 262 6.37 2.36 -25.95
CA ARG A 262 4.95 1.96 -26.07
C ARG A 262 4.77 0.56 -26.67
N GLY A 263 5.77 0.04 -27.38
CA GLY A 263 5.81 -1.34 -27.91
C GLY A 263 6.43 -2.37 -26.96
N LYS A 264 6.57 -2.07 -25.67
CA LYS A 264 7.13 -2.98 -24.64
C LYS A 264 6.24 -3.03 -23.41
N THR A 265 6.25 -4.16 -22.72
CA THR A 265 5.80 -4.19 -21.32
C THR A 265 6.78 -3.38 -20.47
N LEU A 266 6.29 -2.35 -19.80
CA LEU A 266 7.08 -1.55 -18.85
C LEU A 266 6.57 -1.80 -17.43
N GLN A 267 7.45 -1.67 -16.46
CA GLN A 267 7.10 -1.63 -15.05
C GLN A 267 7.52 -0.27 -14.50
N TYR A 268 6.61 0.42 -13.80
CA TYR A 268 6.82 1.79 -13.36
C TYR A 268 6.27 2.07 -11.96
N LEU A 269 6.82 3.12 -11.36
CA LEU A 269 6.40 3.70 -10.10
C LEU A 269 5.98 5.14 -10.38
N GLU A 270 4.87 5.59 -9.81
CA GLU A 270 4.43 6.97 -9.96
C GLU A 270 5.24 7.92 -9.05
N GLU A 271 5.54 9.13 -9.53
CA GLU A 271 6.33 10.11 -8.79
C GLU A 271 5.61 10.59 -7.51
N SER A 272 4.30 10.82 -7.62
CA SER A 272 3.39 11.24 -6.54
C SER A 272 3.52 10.35 -5.30
N ILE A 273 3.23 9.05 -5.44
CA ILE A 273 3.21 8.08 -4.34
C ILE A 273 4.61 7.83 -3.78
N ALA A 274 5.65 7.89 -4.62
CA ALA A 274 7.04 7.81 -4.18
C ALA A 274 7.41 9.02 -3.30
N HIS A 275 7.17 10.24 -3.78
CA HIS A 275 7.46 11.47 -3.04
C HIS A 275 6.62 11.62 -1.77
N TRP A 276 5.35 11.18 -1.79
CA TRP A 276 4.49 11.14 -0.60
C TRP A 276 5.10 10.29 0.51
N VAL A 277 5.50 9.05 0.21
CA VAL A 277 6.15 8.16 1.19
C VAL A 277 7.53 8.68 1.60
N MET A 278 8.34 9.18 0.66
CA MET A 278 9.67 9.72 0.93
C MET A 278 9.68 10.98 1.80
N SER A 279 8.53 11.66 1.98
CA SER A 279 8.38 12.82 2.87
C SER A 279 8.67 12.55 4.36
N ARG A 280 8.95 11.30 4.74
CA ARG A 280 9.15 10.83 6.14
C ARG A 280 10.48 10.12 6.38
N ASP A 281 11.52 10.52 5.65
CA ASP A 281 12.89 10.00 5.78
C ASP A 281 12.98 8.46 5.65
N VAL A 282 12.38 7.93 4.58
CA VAL A 282 12.39 6.49 4.26
C VAL A 282 12.92 6.22 2.85
N LEU A 283 13.50 5.03 2.65
CA LEU A 283 13.91 4.55 1.33
C LEU A 283 12.74 3.82 0.68
N VAL A 284 12.28 4.32 -0.45
CA VAL A 284 11.28 3.66 -1.31
C VAL A 284 11.98 2.70 -2.27
N PHE A 285 11.46 1.47 -2.38
CA PHE A 285 11.90 0.46 -3.33
C PHE A 285 10.71 0.04 -4.20
N MET A 286 10.79 0.28 -5.51
CA MET A 286 9.85 -0.36 -6.44
C MET A 286 10.07 -1.88 -6.40
N ILE A 287 9.04 -2.64 -6.07
CA ILE A 287 9.06 -4.09 -6.17
C ILE A 287 8.56 -4.45 -7.58
N PRO A 288 9.42 -5.04 -8.45
CA PRO A 288 9.01 -5.43 -9.79
C PRO A 288 8.18 -6.71 -9.79
N THR A 289 7.33 -6.87 -10.79
CA THR A 289 6.62 -8.12 -11.06
C THR A 289 7.60 -9.14 -11.65
N VAL A 290 7.74 -10.29 -10.99
CA VAL A 290 8.62 -11.39 -11.44
C VAL A 290 7.91 -12.23 -12.51
N GLY A 291 7.94 -11.72 -13.74
CA GLY A 291 7.39 -12.38 -14.92
C GLY A 291 8.17 -13.64 -15.30
N HIS A 292 7.63 -14.81 -14.97
CA HIS A 292 8.21 -16.13 -15.27
C HIS A 292 8.20 -16.50 -16.78
N GLN A 293 7.64 -15.64 -17.63
CA GLN A 293 7.51 -15.82 -19.09
C GLN A 293 8.53 -15.01 -19.91
N GLY A 294 9.45 -14.30 -19.25
CA GLY A 294 10.49 -13.53 -19.94
C GLY A 294 11.57 -14.41 -20.58
N MET A 295 12.29 -13.86 -21.59
CA MET A 295 13.45 -14.52 -22.22
C MET A 295 14.71 -14.56 -21.31
N LEU A 296 14.62 -14.05 -20.09
CA LEU A 296 15.72 -14.03 -19.13
C LEU A 296 15.58 -15.19 -18.14
N HIS A 297 16.71 -15.70 -17.65
CA HIS A 297 16.73 -16.80 -16.70
C HIS A 297 15.88 -16.45 -15.46
N PRO A 298 14.95 -17.33 -15.01
CA PRO A 298 14.15 -17.06 -13.83
C PRO A 298 15.04 -16.86 -12.60
N SER A 299 14.71 -15.87 -11.78
CA SER A 299 15.38 -15.61 -10.51
C SER A 299 14.92 -16.61 -9.45
N ASN A 300 15.80 -16.95 -8.50
CA ASN A 300 15.44 -17.73 -7.32
C ASN A 300 14.87 -16.85 -6.18
N ILE A 301 14.81 -15.53 -6.36
CA ILE A 301 14.17 -14.58 -5.43
C ILE A 301 12.65 -14.74 -5.53
N ARG A 302 12.00 -14.96 -4.39
CA ARG A 302 10.53 -15.12 -4.26
C ARG A 302 9.91 -13.90 -3.56
N LEU A 303 8.58 -13.79 -3.57
CA LEU A 303 7.91 -12.62 -2.98
C LEU A 303 8.15 -12.48 -1.45
N ARG A 304 8.22 -13.59 -0.70
CA ARG A 304 8.74 -13.60 0.69
C ARG A 304 10.09 -12.93 0.89
N ASP A 305 10.97 -12.95 -0.11
CA ASP A 305 12.33 -12.42 0.05
C ASP A 305 12.33 -10.89 0.00
N TYR A 306 11.34 -10.28 -0.65
CA TYR A 306 11.03 -8.86 -0.49
C TYR A 306 10.45 -8.57 0.90
N ALA A 307 9.49 -9.37 1.38
CA ALA A 307 8.89 -9.21 2.72
C ALA A 307 9.91 -9.36 3.88
N LYS A 308 11.00 -10.12 3.68
CA LYS A 308 12.15 -10.21 4.61
C LYS A 308 13.09 -9.01 4.58
N GLN A 309 13.17 -8.29 3.46
CA GLN A 309 14.16 -7.22 3.24
C GLN A 309 13.58 -5.81 3.38
N LEU A 310 12.26 -5.69 3.42
CA LEU A 310 11.49 -4.46 3.47
C LEU A 310 10.66 -4.41 4.76
N ASP A 311 10.46 -3.20 5.28
CA ASP A 311 9.82 -2.97 6.58
C ASP A 311 8.30 -2.80 6.49
N GLY A 312 7.76 -2.58 5.28
CA GLY A 312 6.33 -2.46 4.99
C GLY A 312 6.05 -2.38 3.48
N LEU A 313 4.80 -2.60 3.08
CA LEU A 313 4.35 -2.60 1.68
C LEU A 313 3.30 -1.50 1.42
N LEU A 314 3.40 -0.84 0.27
CA LEU A 314 2.37 0.02 -0.30
C LEU A 314 1.90 -0.55 -1.65
N LEU A 315 0.59 -0.69 -1.81
CA LEU A 315 -0.08 -1.05 -3.06
C LEU A 315 -0.64 0.22 -3.71
N GLN A 316 0.03 0.72 -4.75
CA GLN A 316 -0.36 1.98 -5.41
C GLN A 316 -1.58 1.81 -6.34
N GLY A 317 -2.20 2.92 -6.74
CA GLY A 317 -3.35 2.94 -7.66
C GLY A 317 -3.04 2.47 -9.09
N GLY A 318 -3.96 2.74 -10.03
CA GLY A 318 -3.82 2.44 -11.46
C GLY A 318 -4.93 1.51 -12.00
N ALA A 319 -4.69 0.94 -13.19
CA ALA A 319 -5.69 0.22 -13.98
C ALA A 319 -6.37 -0.95 -13.25
N ASP A 320 -7.70 -0.93 -13.30
CA ASP A 320 -8.73 -1.84 -12.78
C ASP A 320 -8.28 -3.23 -12.30
N VAL A 321 -8.84 -3.67 -11.16
CA VAL A 321 -8.74 -5.06 -10.72
C VAL A 321 -9.60 -5.92 -11.65
N SER A 322 -9.03 -7.00 -12.19
CA SER A 322 -9.74 -7.89 -13.11
C SER A 322 -10.91 -8.58 -12.40
N PRO A 323 -12.12 -8.60 -12.98
CA PRO A 323 -13.26 -9.36 -12.45
C PRO A 323 -12.93 -10.84 -12.17
N GLN A 324 -12.04 -11.42 -12.99
CA GLN A 324 -11.57 -12.79 -12.85
C GLN A 324 -10.78 -13.04 -11.55
N SER A 325 -10.24 -11.99 -10.93
CA SER A 325 -9.52 -12.04 -9.65
C SER A 325 -10.45 -12.17 -8.43
N TYR A 326 -11.75 -11.84 -8.59
CA TYR A 326 -12.81 -12.07 -7.58
C TYR A 326 -13.94 -12.98 -8.11
N THR A 327 -13.65 -13.81 -9.11
CA THR A 327 -14.57 -14.83 -9.66
C THR A 327 -15.83 -14.28 -10.36
N GLU A 328 -15.81 -13.01 -10.78
CA GLU A 328 -16.83 -12.44 -11.66
C GLU A 328 -16.36 -12.43 -13.14
N ALA A 329 -17.31 -12.34 -14.07
CA ALA A 329 -17.03 -12.03 -15.47
C ALA A 329 -17.07 -10.51 -15.69
N ALA A 330 -16.32 -10.02 -16.68
CA ALA A 330 -16.36 -8.61 -17.05
C ALA A 330 -17.75 -8.24 -17.61
N THR A 331 -18.40 -7.23 -17.04
CA THR A 331 -19.69 -6.69 -17.54
C THR A 331 -19.52 -6.03 -18.91
N ARG A 332 -18.32 -5.52 -19.20
CA ARG A 332 -17.96 -4.75 -20.39
C ARG A 332 -16.59 -5.18 -20.92
N HIS A 333 -16.47 -5.35 -22.23
CA HIS A 333 -15.27 -5.88 -22.88
C HIS A 333 -14.05 -4.93 -22.80
N GLU A 334 -14.31 -3.65 -22.58
CA GLU A 334 -13.33 -2.59 -22.38
C GLU A 334 -12.73 -2.56 -20.96
N TRP A 335 -13.29 -3.31 -20.00
CA TRP A 335 -12.84 -3.36 -18.60
C TRP A 335 -12.37 -4.77 -18.17
N PRO A 336 -11.35 -5.37 -18.81
CA PRO A 336 -10.85 -6.70 -18.42
C PRO A 336 -10.02 -6.67 -17.12
N GLY A 337 -9.52 -5.50 -16.72
CA GLY A 337 -8.55 -5.29 -15.63
C GLY A 337 -7.18 -5.95 -15.86
N ASP A 338 -6.23 -5.66 -14.99
CA ASP A 338 -4.86 -6.21 -15.08
C ASP A 338 -4.67 -7.45 -14.22
N ARG A 339 -5.18 -8.60 -14.69
CA ARG A 339 -5.04 -9.88 -14.00
C ARG A 339 -3.57 -10.29 -13.76
N VAL A 340 -2.62 -9.83 -14.59
CA VAL A 340 -1.19 -10.15 -14.42
C VAL A 340 -0.63 -9.39 -13.22
N ARG A 341 -0.98 -8.12 -13.07
CA ARG A 341 -0.65 -7.32 -11.89
C ARG A 341 -1.36 -7.85 -10.63
N ASP A 342 -2.66 -8.17 -10.74
CA ASP A 342 -3.47 -8.67 -9.62
C ASP A 342 -2.85 -9.91 -8.96
N MET A 343 -2.55 -10.96 -9.72
CA MET A 343 -2.05 -12.23 -9.15
C MET A 343 -0.73 -12.02 -8.39
N TYR A 344 0.15 -11.19 -8.94
CA TYR A 344 1.44 -10.84 -8.31
C TYR A 344 1.25 -9.99 -7.03
N GLU A 345 0.39 -8.97 -7.05
CA GLU A 345 0.16 -8.13 -5.87
C GLU A 345 -0.64 -8.83 -4.78
N LEU A 346 -1.50 -9.80 -5.12
CA LEU A 346 -2.18 -10.66 -4.15
C LEU A 346 -1.20 -11.60 -3.43
N GLU A 347 -0.27 -12.23 -4.15
CA GLU A 347 0.80 -13.04 -3.55
C GLU A 347 1.76 -12.16 -2.70
N LEU A 348 2.06 -10.95 -3.17
CA LEU A 348 2.88 -9.98 -2.43
C LEU A 348 2.22 -9.52 -1.12
N LEU A 349 0.92 -9.18 -1.18
CA LEU A 349 0.09 -8.83 -0.02
C LEU A 349 0.07 -9.97 1.00
N HIS A 350 -0.13 -11.21 0.54
CA HIS A 350 -0.08 -12.40 1.38
C HIS A 350 1.29 -12.58 2.07
N GLU A 351 2.40 -12.57 1.33
CA GLU A 351 3.74 -12.77 1.90
C GLU A 351 4.16 -11.63 2.86
N PHE A 352 3.64 -10.41 2.72
CA PHE A 352 3.82 -9.34 3.73
C PHE A 352 2.95 -9.53 4.98
N ILE A 353 1.69 -9.98 4.84
CA ILE A 353 0.80 -10.29 5.97
C ILE A 353 1.37 -11.44 6.82
N GLU A 354 1.81 -12.54 6.18
CA GLU A 354 2.41 -13.68 6.87
C GLU A 354 3.75 -13.32 7.54
N ALA A 355 4.50 -12.36 6.99
CA ALA A 355 5.68 -11.78 7.61
C ALA A 355 5.37 -10.75 8.73
N GLY A 356 4.09 -10.54 9.07
CA GLY A 356 3.64 -9.60 10.10
C GLY A 356 3.88 -8.12 9.77
N LYS A 357 4.25 -7.79 8.53
CA LYS A 357 4.58 -6.43 8.07
C LYS A 357 3.30 -5.63 7.77
N PRO A 358 3.31 -4.30 7.93
CA PRO A 358 2.16 -3.50 7.60
C PRO A 358 1.97 -3.38 6.08
N VAL A 359 0.72 -3.19 5.67
CA VAL A 359 0.36 -2.92 4.28
C VAL A 359 -0.60 -1.73 4.18
N LEU A 360 -0.34 -0.83 3.23
CA LEU A 360 -1.20 0.29 2.88
C LEU A 360 -1.62 0.21 1.42
N GLY A 361 -2.92 0.17 1.13
CA GLY A 361 -3.46 0.22 -0.22
C GLY A 361 -4.06 1.59 -0.55
N VAL A 362 -3.76 2.12 -1.74
CA VAL A 362 -4.28 3.40 -2.24
C VAL A 362 -5.08 3.17 -3.51
N CYS A 363 -6.29 3.73 -3.58
CA CYS A 363 -7.26 3.53 -4.66
C CYS A 363 -7.44 2.04 -4.99
N ARG A 364 -6.93 1.59 -6.15
CA ARG A 364 -6.89 0.16 -6.54
C ARG A 364 -6.25 -0.74 -5.47
N GLY A 365 -5.29 -0.26 -4.70
CA GLY A 365 -4.71 -1.01 -3.57
C GLY A 365 -5.74 -1.36 -2.48
N CYS A 366 -6.71 -0.48 -2.22
CA CYS A 366 -7.84 -0.76 -1.32
C CYS A 366 -8.75 -1.86 -1.87
N GLN A 367 -9.10 -1.76 -3.15
CA GLN A 367 -9.90 -2.73 -3.88
C GLN A 367 -9.23 -4.12 -3.88
N LEU A 368 -7.91 -4.18 -4.13
CA LEU A 368 -7.16 -5.43 -4.13
C LEU A 368 -7.06 -6.07 -2.73
N ILE A 369 -6.90 -5.26 -1.67
CA ILE A 369 -7.00 -5.74 -0.28
C ILE A 369 -8.37 -6.38 -0.04
N ASN A 370 -9.46 -5.76 -0.51
CA ASN A 370 -10.80 -6.34 -0.38
C ASN A 370 -10.94 -7.71 -1.09
N VAL A 371 -10.43 -7.79 -2.32
CA VAL A 371 -10.43 -9.02 -3.14
C VAL A 371 -9.60 -10.14 -2.49
N ALA A 372 -8.44 -9.81 -1.91
CA ALA A 372 -7.57 -10.79 -1.21
C ALA A 372 -8.27 -11.52 -0.06
N PHE A 373 -9.16 -10.83 0.66
CA PHE A 373 -9.95 -11.42 1.75
C PHE A 373 -11.27 -12.08 1.28
N GLY A 374 -11.52 -12.12 -0.04
CA GLY A 374 -12.68 -12.76 -0.67
C GLY A 374 -13.89 -11.83 -0.83
N GLY A 375 -13.69 -10.52 -0.85
CA GLY A 375 -14.71 -9.55 -1.24
C GLY A 375 -14.83 -9.40 -2.76
N THR A 376 -15.86 -8.67 -3.21
CA THR A 376 -16.10 -8.35 -4.63
C THR A 376 -16.22 -6.85 -4.86
N LEU A 377 -16.09 -6.41 -6.11
CA LEU A 377 -16.14 -5.00 -6.51
C LEU A 377 -17.35 -4.68 -7.38
N TYR A 378 -17.77 -3.42 -7.39
CA TYR A 378 -18.53 -2.84 -8.49
C TYR A 378 -17.56 -2.64 -9.65
N GLN A 379 -17.98 -3.02 -10.85
CA GLN A 379 -17.13 -2.96 -12.05
C GLN A 379 -17.15 -1.57 -12.69
N ASP A 380 -18.27 -0.86 -12.52
CA ASP A 380 -18.40 0.59 -12.64
C ASP A 380 -19.53 1.07 -11.72
N ILE A 381 -19.26 2.06 -10.87
CA ILE A 381 -20.23 2.71 -9.99
C ILE A 381 -21.39 3.31 -10.79
N ALA A 382 -21.13 3.90 -11.96
CA ALA A 382 -22.15 4.58 -12.75
C ALA A 382 -23.18 3.62 -13.38
N THR A 383 -22.76 2.41 -13.83
CA THR A 383 -23.71 1.37 -14.27
C THR A 383 -24.28 0.53 -13.13
N ASP A 384 -23.45 0.16 -12.15
CA ASP A 384 -23.83 -0.84 -11.13
C ASP A 384 -24.58 -0.20 -9.94
N VAL A 385 -24.38 1.10 -9.69
CA VAL A 385 -25.03 1.86 -8.62
C VAL A 385 -25.58 3.21 -9.16
N PRO A 386 -26.64 3.23 -9.99
CA PRO A 386 -27.14 4.46 -10.65
C PRO A 386 -27.72 5.56 -9.73
N THR A 387 -27.61 5.38 -8.41
CA THR A 387 -27.98 6.36 -7.37
C THR A 387 -26.77 6.96 -6.64
N ALA A 388 -25.55 6.54 -6.98
CA ALA A 388 -24.31 7.08 -6.42
C ALA A 388 -23.96 8.45 -7.04
N GLY A 389 -23.06 9.19 -6.39
CA GLY A 389 -22.43 10.35 -6.99
C GLY A 389 -21.38 9.98 -8.05
N GLU A 390 -20.82 11.00 -8.72
CA GLU A 390 -19.60 10.82 -9.51
C GLU A 390 -18.41 10.56 -8.57
N HIS A 391 -17.71 9.44 -8.77
CA HIS A 391 -16.41 9.15 -8.11
C HIS A 391 -15.21 9.37 -9.07
N VAL A 392 -15.48 9.76 -10.31
CA VAL A 392 -14.51 10.28 -11.28
C VAL A 392 -15.26 11.11 -12.32
N ASN A 393 -14.68 12.21 -12.78
CA ASN A 393 -15.18 13.06 -13.86
C ASN A 393 -14.02 13.82 -14.54
N ASP A 394 -14.33 14.70 -15.50
CA ASP A 394 -13.36 15.47 -16.28
C ASP A 394 -12.44 16.39 -15.46
N GLN A 395 -12.76 16.64 -14.18
CA GLN A 395 -11.88 17.40 -13.27
C GLN A 395 -10.73 16.55 -12.71
N TYR A 396 -10.85 15.22 -12.77
CA TYR A 396 -9.82 14.22 -12.45
C TYR A 396 -9.12 14.52 -11.10
N ASP A 397 -7.85 14.95 -11.10
CA ASP A 397 -7.08 15.28 -9.88
C ASP A 397 -7.70 16.40 -9.03
N GLN A 398 -8.67 17.14 -9.55
CA GLN A 398 -9.42 18.21 -8.87
C GLN A 398 -10.80 17.76 -8.34
N HIS A 399 -11.31 16.59 -8.72
CA HIS A 399 -12.63 16.12 -8.27
C HIS A 399 -12.64 15.74 -6.77
N ARG A 400 -13.68 16.15 -6.03
CA ARG A 400 -13.81 16.01 -4.57
C ARG A 400 -15.18 15.49 -4.15
N HIS A 401 -15.21 14.74 -3.06
CA HIS A 401 -16.44 14.34 -2.37
C HIS A 401 -16.21 14.21 -0.85
N PRO A 402 -17.27 14.35 -0.01
CA PRO A 402 -17.16 14.16 1.42
C PRO A 402 -17.27 12.68 1.80
N ILE A 403 -16.42 12.25 2.71
CA ILE A 403 -16.45 10.94 3.36
C ILE A 403 -16.80 11.05 4.83
N ARG A 404 -17.34 9.98 5.39
CA ARG A 404 -17.69 9.83 6.79
C ARG A 404 -17.01 8.60 7.39
N PHE A 405 -16.51 8.73 8.62
CA PHE A 405 -16.04 7.61 9.44
C PHE A 405 -17.23 7.00 10.21
N PRO A 406 -17.58 5.71 10.02
CA PRO A 406 -18.60 5.03 10.81
C PRO A 406 -18.23 4.95 12.29
N ASP A 407 -19.22 4.78 13.18
CA ASP A 407 -18.93 4.51 14.59
C ASP A 407 -18.25 3.14 14.73
N GLY A 408 -17.13 3.11 15.46
CA GLY A 408 -16.22 1.95 15.52
C GLY A 408 -15.08 1.99 14.48
N SER A 409 -15.07 2.95 13.56
CA SER A 409 -13.90 3.26 12.71
C SER A 409 -12.66 3.52 13.57
N THR A 410 -11.51 3.02 13.13
CA THR A 410 -10.22 3.29 13.74
C THR A 410 -9.57 4.57 13.21
N LEU A 411 -10.01 5.10 12.05
CA LEU A 411 -9.52 6.36 11.48
C LEU A 411 -9.74 7.56 12.39
N VAL A 412 -10.79 7.56 13.23
CA VAL A 412 -11.03 8.64 14.22
C VAL A 412 -9.90 8.81 15.24
N ASN A 413 -9.04 7.80 15.41
CA ASN A 413 -7.86 7.86 16.27
C ASN A 413 -6.63 8.44 15.54
N MET A 414 -6.63 8.40 14.20
CA MET A 414 -5.61 9.03 13.35
C MET A 414 -5.97 10.49 13.05
N PHE A 415 -7.27 10.78 12.90
CA PHE A 415 -7.82 12.09 12.60
C PHE A 415 -8.72 12.58 13.75
N PRO A 416 -8.17 12.87 14.94
CA PRO A 416 -8.96 13.26 16.11
C PRO A 416 -9.74 14.56 15.84
N GLY A 417 -11.03 14.54 16.16
CA GLY A 417 -11.97 15.65 15.87
C GLY A 417 -12.70 15.51 14.54
N HIS A 418 -12.20 14.71 13.60
CA HIS A 418 -12.89 14.42 12.34
C HIS A 418 -13.86 13.24 12.48
N ARG A 419 -15.10 13.45 12.03
CA ARG A 419 -16.07 12.37 11.76
C ARG A 419 -16.52 12.37 10.31
N GLU A 420 -16.43 13.51 9.65
CA GLU A 420 -16.60 13.71 8.22
C GLU A 420 -15.40 14.55 7.72
N ALA A 421 -14.99 14.35 6.48
CA ALA A 421 -13.85 15.02 5.85
C ALA A 421 -14.01 15.06 4.32
N LEU A 422 -13.34 15.98 3.63
CA LEU A 422 -13.32 16.03 2.16
C LEU A 422 -12.05 15.35 1.63
N VAL A 423 -12.19 14.54 0.58
CA VAL A 423 -11.08 13.85 -0.10
C VAL A 423 -11.20 13.97 -1.63
N ASN A 424 -10.15 13.59 -2.33
CA ASN A 424 -10.13 13.47 -3.78
C ASN A 424 -10.67 12.12 -4.26
N SER A 425 -11.33 12.09 -5.42
CA SER A 425 -11.96 10.88 -5.95
C SER A 425 -11.65 10.73 -7.44
N ILE A 426 -10.98 9.62 -7.79
CA ILE A 426 -10.59 9.29 -9.17
C ILE A 426 -10.75 7.77 -9.39
N HIS A 427 -11.95 7.25 -9.20
CA HIS A 427 -12.24 5.83 -9.39
C HIS A 427 -13.64 5.59 -9.96
N HIS A 428 -13.75 4.60 -10.85
CA HIS A 428 -15.04 4.06 -11.32
C HIS A 428 -15.35 2.70 -10.69
N GLN A 429 -14.34 1.94 -10.26
CA GLN A 429 -14.52 0.74 -9.42
C GLN A 429 -14.60 1.09 -7.92
N ALA A 430 -15.32 0.29 -7.14
CA ALA A 430 -15.39 0.39 -5.68
C ALA A 430 -15.70 -0.97 -5.02
N VAL A 431 -15.58 -1.07 -3.69
CA VAL A 431 -15.95 -2.28 -2.95
C VAL A 431 -17.48 -2.46 -2.91
N LYS A 432 -17.94 -3.66 -3.32
CA LYS A 432 -19.35 -4.09 -3.40
C LYS A 432 -19.69 -5.06 -2.28
N THR A 433 -18.88 -6.10 -2.13
CA THR A 433 -18.96 -7.04 -1.00
C THR A 433 -17.68 -6.94 -0.19
N ILE A 434 -17.81 -6.66 1.10
CA ILE A 434 -16.68 -6.56 2.03
C ILE A 434 -16.04 -7.94 2.26
N GLY A 435 -14.72 -8.03 2.15
CA GLY A 435 -13.94 -9.25 2.39
C GLY A 435 -13.95 -9.71 3.86
N ARG A 436 -13.57 -10.97 4.08
CA ARG A 436 -13.58 -11.58 5.42
C ARG A 436 -12.58 -10.91 6.37
N ASP A 437 -12.98 -10.74 7.62
CA ASP A 437 -12.17 -10.08 8.67
C ASP A 437 -11.74 -8.63 8.35
N LEU A 438 -12.37 -7.97 7.36
CA LEU A 438 -12.28 -6.54 7.14
C LEU A 438 -13.37 -5.78 7.91
N ASN A 439 -13.01 -4.61 8.44
CA ASN A 439 -13.94 -3.55 8.83
C ASN A 439 -14.03 -2.49 7.73
N ILE A 440 -15.19 -1.84 7.61
CA ILE A 440 -15.35 -0.59 6.87
C ILE A 440 -14.90 0.56 7.79
N GLU A 441 -14.00 1.40 7.27
CA GLU A 441 -13.31 2.45 8.02
C GLU A 441 -13.78 3.86 7.62
N ALA A 442 -14.16 4.03 6.35
CA ALA A 442 -14.79 5.22 5.79
C ALA A 442 -15.80 4.83 4.70
N VAL A 443 -16.81 5.68 4.50
CA VAL A 443 -17.76 5.62 3.38
C VAL A 443 -17.97 7.02 2.79
N SER A 444 -18.30 7.10 1.50
CA SER A 444 -18.85 8.31 0.88
C SER A 444 -20.10 8.75 1.65
N ALA A 445 -20.16 10.03 2.03
CA ALA A 445 -21.19 10.55 2.92
C ALA A 445 -22.57 10.72 2.25
N HIS A 446 -22.63 10.67 0.92
CA HIS A 446 -23.86 10.88 0.14
C HIS A 446 -24.57 9.57 -0.24
N ASP A 447 -23.83 8.56 -0.69
CA ASP A 447 -24.36 7.31 -1.26
C ASP A 447 -23.93 6.06 -0.49
N GLY A 448 -22.91 6.15 0.37
CA GLY A 448 -22.43 5.02 1.19
C GLY A 448 -21.45 4.08 0.50
N ILE A 449 -20.91 4.45 -0.68
CA ILE A 449 -19.79 3.72 -1.30
C ILE A 449 -18.63 3.58 -0.30
N ILE A 450 -17.96 2.42 -0.27
CA ILE A 450 -16.91 2.11 0.73
C ILE A 450 -15.58 2.74 0.32
N GLU A 451 -15.10 3.65 1.17
CA GLU A 451 -13.94 4.51 0.90
C GLU A 451 -12.67 4.11 1.67
N ALA A 452 -12.81 3.35 2.75
CA ALA A 452 -11.65 2.72 3.40
C ALA A 452 -12.02 1.39 4.07
N VAL A 453 -11.05 0.48 4.13
CA VAL A 453 -11.17 -0.84 4.78
C VAL A 453 -9.94 -1.14 5.65
N ARG A 454 -10.11 -1.93 6.71
CA ARG A 454 -9.01 -2.42 7.55
C ARG A 454 -9.18 -3.88 7.94
N TYR A 455 -8.12 -4.68 7.77
CA TYR A 455 -8.08 -6.06 8.23
C TYR A 455 -7.83 -6.12 9.73
N ARG A 456 -8.73 -6.79 10.46
CA ARG A 456 -8.77 -6.82 11.93
C ARG A 456 -7.63 -7.63 12.59
N ARG A 457 -6.95 -8.50 11.84
CA ARG A 457 -6.06 -9.53 12.38
C ARG A 457 -4.57 -9.25 12.16
N ALA A 458 -4.23 -8.09 11.60
CA ALA A 458 -2.87 -7.58 11.50
C ALA A 458 -2.77 -6.19 12.18
N PRO A 459 -1.60 -5.78 12.70
CA PRO A 459 -1.45 -4.48 13.36
C PRO A 459 -1.85 -3.30 12.47
N PHE A 460 -1.48 -3.34 11.18
CA PHE A 460 -1.88 -2.36 10.18
C PHE A 460 -1.92 -3.00 8.79
N VAL A 461 -3.12 -3.34 8.31
CA VAL A 461 -3.39 -3.65 6.90
C VAL A 461 -4.65 -2.87 6.55
N MET A 462 -4.48 -1.81 5.77
CA MET A 462 -5.50 -0.79 5.53
C MET A 462 -5.52 -0.37 4.07
N GLY A 463 -6.71 -0.18 3.51
CA GLY A 463 -6.93 0.40 2.20
C GLY A 463 -7.69 1.72 2.32
N VAL A 464 -7.32 2.72 1.52
CA VAL A 464 -8.08 3.95 1.26
C VAL A 464 -8.34 4.08 -0.23
N GLN A 465 -9.52 4.52 -0.63
CA GLN A 465 -9.98 4.55 -2.03
C GLN A 465 -9.69 5.91 -2.71
N TRP A 466 -9.55 6.98 -1.92
CA TRP A 466 -8.97 8.25 -2.35
C TRP A 466 -7.44 8.17 -2.56
N HIS A 467 -6.82 9.28 -2.98
CA HIS A 467 -5.39 9.39 -3.30
C HIS A 467 -4.66 10.41 -2.40
N PRO A 468 -4.17 10.00 -1.21
CA PRO A 468 -3.37 10.83 -0.29
C PRO A 468 -2.16 11.57 -0.90
N GLU A 469 -1.66 11.10 -2.04
CA GLU A 469 -0.45 11.57 -2.71
C GLU A 469 -0.65 12.79 -3.62
N PHE A 470 -1.89 13.17 -3.95
CA PHE A 470 -2.17 14.30 -4.84
C PHE A 470 -2.44 15.64 -4.14
N HIS A 471 -2.43 15.68 -2.80
CA HIS A 471 -2.58 16.92 -2.05
C HIS A 471 -1.54 17.05 -0.93
N ARG A 472 -1.26 18.29 -0.53
CA ARG A 472 -0.30 18.58 0.55
C ARG A 472 -0.95 18.44 1.92
N ALA A 473 -0.13 18.14 2.92
CA ALA A 473 -0.46 18.31 4.32
C ALA A 473 -0.74 19.80 4.64
N GLY A 474 -1.67 20.07 5.57
CA GLY A 474 -1.97 21.42 6.03
C GLY A 474 -2.67 22.36 5.02
N GLY A 475 -3.43 21.83 4.05
CA GLY A 475 -4.38 22.63 3.27
C GLY A 475 -5.79 22.55 3.87
N ASP A 476 -6.45 23.70 4.06
CA ASP A 476 -7.70 23.80 4.85
C ASP A 476 -8.91 23.01 4.28
N GLU A 477 -8.86 22.62 3.01
CA GLU A 477 -9.99 22.02 2.29
C GLU A 477 -10.02 20.48 2.34
N LEU A 478 -8.88 19.79 2.53
CA LEU A 478 -8.78 18.33 2.37
C LEU A 478 -8.22 17.63 3.61
N LEU A 479 -8.60 16.37 3.79
CA LEU A 479 -8.10 15.51 4.88
C LEU A 479 -6.58 15.36 4.80
N ASP A 480 -5.82 16.04 5.67
CA ASP A 480 -4.37 15.85 5.79
C ASP A 480 -4.05 14.40 6.17
N CYS A 481 -3.63 13.60 5.18
CA CYS A 481 -3.34 12.18 5.34
C CYS A 481 -1.98 11.90 6.02
N THR A 482 -1.31 12.93 6.57
CA THR A 482 -0.12 12.79 7.43
C THR A 482 -0.26 11.70 8.50
N PRO A 483 -1.32 11.65 9.34
CA PRO A 483 -1.45 10.65 10.39
C PRO A 483 -1.61 9.20 9.89
N LEU A 484 -2.14 9.01 8.66
CA LEU A 484 -2.26 7.70 8.03
C LEU A 484 -0.86 7.16 7.66
N LEU A 485 -0.04 7.99 7.02
CA LEU A 485 1.33 7.65 6.66
C LEU A 485 2.21 7.45 7.91
N ASP A 486 2.11 8.34 8.91
CA ASP A 486 2.83 8.20 10.17
C ASP A 486 2.42 6.92 10.93
N THR A 487 1.14 6.54 10.90
CA THR A 487 0.66 5.29 11.51
C THR A 487 1.24 4.06 10.81
N PHE A 488 1.22 4.04 9.47
CA PHE A 488 1.84 2.97 8.67
C PHE A 488 3.34 2.84 8.96
N LEU A 489 4.10 3.95 8.92
CA LEU A 489 5.54 3.97 9.15
C LEU A 489 5.94 3.72 10.61
N ARG A 490 5.09 4.09 11.58
CA ARG A 490 5.27 3.71 12.98
C ARG A 490 5.18 2.20 13.13
N VAL A 491 4.13 1.57 12.57
CA VAL A 491 3.97 0.11 12.63
C VAL A 491 5.09 -0.60 11.88
N ALA A 492 5.55 -0.10 10.73
CA ALA A 492 6.71 -0.67 10.01
C ALA A 492 8.00 -0.69 10.85
N ARG A 493 8.17 0.29 11.75
CA ARG A 493 9.28 0.35 12.70
C ARG A 493 9.10 -0.61 13.89
N GLU A 494 7.86 -0.87 14.28
CA GLU A 494 7.50 -1.81 15.37
C GLU A 494 7.61 -3.28 14.92
N THR A 495 7.11 -3.61 13.72
CA THR A 495 7.12 -4.98 13.15
C THR A 495 8.39 -5.29 12.34
N ARG A 496 9.51 -4.63 12.66
CA ARG A 496 10.74 -4.71 11.86
C ARG A 496 11.46 -6.06 12.01
N PHE A 497 11.42 -6.63 13.21
CA PHE A 497 12.24 -7.77 13.65
C PHE A 497 11.58 -9.12 13.41
#